data_AF-A0A1Q7TTR0-F1
#
_entry.id   AF-A0A1Q7TTR0-F1
#
_cell.length_a   1.000
_cell.length_b   1.000
_cell.length_c   1.000
_cell.angle_alpha   90.00
_cell.angle_beta   90.00
_cell.angle_gamma   90.00
#
_symmetry.space_group_name_H-M   'P 1'
#
loop_
_entity.id
_entity.type
_entity.pdbx_description
1 polymer ?
#
loop_
_entity_poly.entity_id
_entity_poly.type
_entity_poly.pdbx_seq_one_letter_code
_entity_poly.pdbx_strand_id
1 'polypeptide(L)'
;MKDAALLAVRVLAGGMLVVAFAMLSDTLKPKMFAGLFGAAPSVATASLLVSGLAMGPSKDEKYAMGMIAGAIGLIAYSAAAALAVKHLGSVVGSIVAWLAWIVPAAAVFWFFLR
;
A
#
# COMPACT_ATOMS: atom_id res chain seq x y z
N MET A 1 -16.22 6.81 23.93
CA MET A 1 -17.24 6.30 22.97
C MET A 1 -17.02 6.78 21.55
N LYS A 2 -16.71 8.07 21.30
CA LYS A 2 -16.45 8.60 19.95
C LYS A 2 -15.30 7.90 19.21
N ASP A 3 -14.20 7.60 19.90
CA ASP A 3 -13.04 6.95 19.27
C ASP A 3 -13.29 5.49 18.90
N ALA A 4 -14.05 4.76 19.73
CA ALA A 4 -14.44 3.39 19.43
C ALA A 4 -15.38 3.34 18.20
N ALA A 5 -16.31 4.29 18.09
CA ALA A 5 -17.15 4.42 16.90
C ALA A 5 -16.32 4.76 15.66
N LEU A 6 -15.34 5.66 15.77
CA LEU A 6 -14.44 6.00 14.67
C LEU A 6 -13.60 4.79 14.20
N LEU A 7 -13.06 4.02 15.15
CA LEU A 7 -12.33 2.79 14.87
C LEU A 7 -13.22 1.76 14.17
N ALA A 8 -14.45 1.57 14.66
CA ALA A 8 -15.42 0.68 14.03
C ALA A 8 -15.69 1.09 12.58
N VAL A 9 -15.88 2.39 12.31
CA VAL A 9 -16.07 2.90 10.94
C VAL A 9 -14.84 2.64 10.07
N ARG A 10 -13.61 2.86 10.56
CA ARG A 10 -12.38 2.57 9.80
C ARG A 10 -12.25 1.09 9.47
N VAL A 11 -12.51 0.21 10.44
CA VAL A 11 -12.42 -1.24 10.26
C VAL A 11 -13.48 -1.73 9.28
N LEU A 12 -14.71 -1.25 9.39
CA LEU A 12 -15.80 -1.62 8.48
C LEU A 12 -15.56 -1.08 7.07
N ALA A 13 -15.17 0.19 6.92
CA ALA A 13 -14.86 0.77 5.62
C ALA A 13 -13.67 0.06 4.95
N GLY A 14 -12.60 -0.19 5.69
CA GLY A 14 -11.45 -0.95 5.22
C GLY A 14 -11.84 -2.37 4.81
N GLY A 15 -12.57 -3.08 5.67
CA GLY A 15 -13.04 -4.45 5.40
C GLY A 15 -13.96 -4.54 4.18
N MET A 16 -14.90 -3.60 4.02
CA MET A 16 -15.77 -3.53 2.85
C MET A 16 -14.97 -3.31 1.56
N LEU A 17 -13.97 -2.42 1.59
CA LEU A 17 -13.08 -2.25 0.43
C LEU A 17 -12.27 -3.51 0.15
N VAL A 18 -11.73 -4.20 1.16
CA VAL A 18 -11.02 -5.47 0.98
C VAL A 18 -11.91 -6.50 0.28
N VAL A 19 -13.17 -6.63 0.71
CA VAL A 19 -14.14 -7.54 0.07
C VAL A 19 -14.45 -7.09 -1.37
N ALA A 20 -14.71 -5.81 -1.60
CA ALA A 20 -15.00 -5.28 -2.94
C ALA A 20 -13.84 -5.53 -3.92
N PHE A 21 -12.61 -5.28 -3.48
CA PHE A 21 -11.41 -5.54 -4.28
C PHE A 21 -11.18 -7.04 -4.47
N ALA A 22 -11.43 -7.88 -3.47
CA ALA A 22 -11.36 -9.33 -3.61
C ALA A 22 -12.37 -9.83 -4.67
N MET A 23 -13.63 -9.38 -4.61
CA MET A 23 -14.64 -9.72 -5.60
C MET A 23 -14.25 -9.24 -7.01
N LEU A 24 -13.81 -7.98 -7.15
CA LEU A 24 -13.35 -7.44 -8.42
C LEU A 24 -12.17 -8.25 -8.97
N SER A 25 -11.18 -8.54 -8.14
CA SER A 25 -10.00 -9.30 -8.53
C SER A 25 -10.28 -10.76 -8.87
N ASP A 26 -11.33 -11.38 -8.31
CA ASP A 26 -11.70 -12.76 -8.63
C ASP A 26 -12.33 -12.85 -10.04
N THR A 27 -12.92 -11.76 -10.52
CA THR A 27 -13.36 -11.61 -11.92
C THR A 27 -12.21 -11.30 -12.88
N LEU A 28 -11.08 -10.82 -12.37
CA LEU A 28 -9.89 -10.47 -13.16
C LEU A 28 -8.92 -11.65 -13.22
N LYS A 29 -8.37 -11.93 -14.41
CA LYS A 29 -7.21 -12.82 -14.55
C LYS A 29 -5.96 -11.99 -14.81
N PRO A 30 -4.82 -12.32 -14.17
CA PRO A 30 -4.56 -13.42 -13.22
C PRO A 30 -5.05 -13.20 -11.76
N LYS A 31 -5.43 -14.29 -11.08
CA LYS A 31 -5.97 -14.30 -9.69
C LYS A 31 -5.03 -13.72 -8.62
N MET A 32 -3.75 -13.57 -8.93
CA MET A 32 -2.76 -12.95 -8.03
C MET A 32 -3.06 -11.48 -7.70
N PHE A 33 -3.90 -10.80 -8.51
CA PHE A 33 -4.36 -9.45 -8.21
C PHE A 33 -5.22 -9.36 -6.94
N ALA A 34 -5.86 -10.45 -6.51
CA ALA A 34 -6.65 -10.48 -5.29
C ALA A 34 -5.84 -10.18 -4.04
N GLY A 35 -4.64 -10.76 -3.95
CA GLY A 35 -3.71 -10.46 -2.85
C GLY A 35 -3.21 -9.03 -2.90
N LEU A 36 -2.87 -8.52 -4.10
CA LEU A 36 -2.32 -7.18 -4.28
C LEU A 36 -3.31 -6.07 -3.93
N PHE A 37 -4.57 -6.20 -4.34
CA PHE A 37 -5.62 -5.22 -4.06
C PHE A 37 -6.26 -5.40 -2.66
N GLY A 38 -6.25 -6.61 -2.11
CA GLY A 38 -6.86 -6.91 -0.81
C GLY A 38 -6.01 -6.55 0.41
N ALA A 39 -4.68 -6.58 0.32
CA ALA A 39 -3.83 -6.57 1.52
C ALA A 39 -3.43 -5.17 2.05
N ALA A 40 -2.85 -4.33 1.20
CA ALA A 40 -2.14 -3.12 1.67
C ALA A 40 -2.77 -1.78 1.26
N PRO A 41 -3.26 -1.58 0.02
CA PRO A 41 -3.75 -0.27 -0.41
C PRO A 41 -5.09 0.10 0.23
N SER A 42 -6.03 -0.84 0.24
CA SER A 42 -7.46 -0.61 0.53
C SER A 42 -7.74 -0.20 1.97
N VAL A 43 -7.06 -0.85 2.93
CA VAL A 43 -7.20 -0.52 4.35
C VAL A 43 -6.60 0.85 4.65
N ALA A 44 -5.43 1.15 4.06
CA ALA A 44 -4.78 2.44 4.23
C ALA A 44 -5.59 3.59 3.61
N THR A 45 -6.16 3.40 2.40
CA THR A 45 -7.02 4.42 1.76
C THR A 45 -8.34 4.64 2.50
N ALA A 46 -9.02 3.58 2.96
CA ALA A 46 -10.21 3.72 3.79
C ALA A 46 -9.89 4.47 5.10
N SER A 47 -8.78 4.10 5.75
CA SER A 47 -8.37 4.75 7.00
C SER A 47 -8.04 6.22 6.78
N LEU A 48 -7.35 6.58 5.69
CA LEU A 48 -7.12 7.98 5.32
C LEU A 48 -8.44 8.71 5.12
N LEU A 49 -9.33 8.23 4.25
CA LEU A 49 -10.60 8.89 3.98
C LEU A 49 -11.41 9.17 5.26
N VAL A 50 -11.54 8.17 6.15
CA VAL A 50 -12.26 8.35 7.41
C VAL A 50 -11.52 9.32 8.36
N SER A 51 -10.18 9.32 8.35
CA SER A 51 -9.37 10.23 9.16
C SER A 51 -9.51 11.68 8.70
N GLY A 52 -9.42 11.95 7.40
CA GLY A 52 -9.51 13.30 6.84
C GLY A 52 -10.88 13.91 7.05
N LEU A 53 -11.94 13.11 6.92
CA LEU A 53 -13.31 13.53 7.22
C LEU A 53 -13.53 13.83 8.71
N ALA A 54 -12.88 13.10 9.62
CA ALA A 54 -13.09 13.23 11.06
C ALA A 54 -12.15 14.22 11.76
N MET A 55 -10.91 14.33 11.28
CA MET A 55 -9.81 15.05 11.94
C MET A 55 -9.26 16.22 11.10
N GLY A 56 -9.75 16.40 9.87
CA GLY A 56 -9.30 17.43 8.93
C GLY A 56 -8.15 16.98 8.02
N PRO A 57 -7.96 17.63 6.85
CA PRO A 57 -7.10 17.14 5.77
C PRO A 57 -5.59 17.30 6.02
N SER A 58 -5.18 18.17 6.96
CA SER A 58 -3.78 18.55 7.15
C SER A 58 -2.87 17.42 7.64
N LYS A 59 -3.40 16.45 8.39
CA LYS A 59 -2.63 15.27 8.80
C LYS A 59 -2.55 14.23 7.68
N ASP A 60 -3.61 14.13 6.88
CA ASP A 60 -3.73 13.12 5.83
C ASP A 60 -2.83 13.39 4.63
N GLU A 61 -2.57 14.67 4.32
CA GLU A 61 -1.69 15.05 3.21
C GLU A 61 -0.31 14.40 3.31
N LYS A 62 0.32 14.46 4.50
CA LYS A 62 1.65 13.88 4.72
C LYS A 62 1.63 12.35 4.62
N TYR A 63 0.59 11.70 5.12
CA TYR A 63 0.44 10.25 5.00
C TYR A 63 0.17 9.82 3.55
N ALA A 64 -0.67 10.56 2.82
CA ALA A 64 -0.97 10.31 1.42
C ALA A 64 0.29 10.42 0.55
N MET A 65 1.10 11.46 0.75
CA MET A 65 2.36 11.59 0.04
C MET A 65 3.37 10.47 0.39
N GLY A 66 3.44 10.06 1.66
CA GLY A 66 4.24 8.89 2.06
C GLY A 66 3.80 7.60 1.37
N MET A 67 2.49 7.41 1.20
CA MET A 67 1.94 6.26 0.47
C MET A 67 2.31 6.30 -1.02
N ILE A 68 2.31 7.47 -1.66
CA ILE A 68 2.76 7.63 -3.05
C ILE A 68 4.24 7.27 -3.19
N ALA A 69 5.10 7.76 -2.29
CA ALA A 69 6.53 7.42 -2.28
C ALA A 69 6.75 5.90 -2.12
N GLY A 70 6.00 5.26 -1.22
CA GLY A 70 6.01 3.81 -1.03
C GLY A 70 5.55 3.03 -2.26
N ALA A 71 4.54 3.54 -2.98
CA ALA A 71 4.04 2.94 -4.21
C ALA A 71 5.07 3.00 -5.35
N ILE A 72 5.79 4.12 -5.49
CA ILE A 72 6.91 4.24 -6.44
C ILE A 72 8.00 3.21 -6.10
N GLY A 73 8.34 3.10 -4.81
CA GLY A 73 9.25 2.07 -4.34
C GLY A 73 8.76 0.67 -4.72
N LEU A 74 7.47 0.37 -4.56
CA LEU A 74 6.90 -0.96 -4.83
C LEU A 74 7.01 -1.34 -6.31
N ILE A 75 6.93 -0.37 -7.22
CA ILE A 75 7.17 -0.60 -8.66
C ILE A 75 8.63 -1.04 -8.87
N ALA A 76 9.58 -0.33 -8.28
CA ALA A 76 11.00 -0.66 -8.37
C ALA A 76 11.30 -2.03 -7.74
N TYR A 77 10.72 -2.32 -6.58
CA TYR A 77 10.78 -3.63 -5.93
C TYR A 77 10.30 -4.74 -6.86
N SER A 78 9.12 -4.56 -7.46
CA SER A 78 8.49 -5.60 -8.29
C SER A 78 9.32 -5.89 -9.54
N ALA A 79 9.87 -4.85 -10.17
CA ALA A 79 10.77 -5.00 -11.31
C ALA A 79 12.08 -5.71 -10.93
N ALA A 80 12.70 -5.29 -9.82
CA ALA A 80 13.93 -5.91 -9.33
C ALA A 80 13.71 -7.36 -8.90
N ALA A 81 12.59 -7.65 -8.20
CA ALA A 81 12.24 -8.99 -7.76
C ALA A 81 12.00 -9.93 -8.94
N ALA A 82 11.34 -9.48 -10.00
CA ALA A 82 11.11 -10.30 -11.19
C ALA A 82 12.42 -10.80 -11.83
N LEU A 83 13.47 -9.98 -11.80
CA LEU A 83 14.80 -10.34 -12.31
C LEU A 83 15.61 -11.14 -11.27
N ALA A 84 15.67 -10.65 -10.03
CA ALA A 84 16.51 -11.21 -8.98
C ALA A 84 16.05 -12.61 -8.55
N VAL A 85 14.74 -12.86 -8.46
CA VAL A 85 14.20 -14.18 -8.12
C VAL A 85 14.56 -15.23 -9.17
N LYS A 86 14.62 -14.84 -10.46
CA LYS A 86 15.02 -15.73 -11.56
C LYS A 86 16.48 -16.20 -11.44
N HIS A 87 17.37 -15.33 -10.94
CA HIS A 87 18.81 -15.59 -10.94
C HIS A 87 19.37 -16.04 -9.58
N LEU A 88 18.75 -15.63 -8.47
CA LEU A 88 19.26 -15.83 -7.11
C LEU A 88 18.36 -16.73 -6.25
N GLY A 89 17.23 -17.19 -6.79
CA GLY A 89 16.19 -17.90 -6.04
C GLY A 89 15.27 -16.96 -5.26
N SER A 90 14.15 -17.49 -4.76
CA SER A 90 13.06 -16.68 -4.19
C SER A 90 13.49 -15.84 -2.98
N VAL A 91 14.17 -16.45 -2.00
CA VAL A 91 14.51 -15.80 -0.74
C VAL A 91 15.54 -14.69 -0.95
N VAL A 92 16.67 -15.01 -1.59
CA VAL A 92 17.75 -14.05 -1.82
C VAL A 92 17.30 -12.97 -2.81
N GLY A 93 16.59 -13.34 -3.88
CA GLY A 93 16.05 -12.39 -4.85
C GLY A 93 15.09 -11.38 -4.22
N SER A 94 14.20 -11.81 -3.31
CA SER A 94 13.31 -10.90 -2.60
C SER A 94 14.03 -9.97 -1.62
N ILE A 95 15.05 -10.46 -0.90
CA ILE A 95 15.86 -9.62 0.00
C ILE A 95 16.64 -8.56 -0.78
N VAL A 96 17.22 -8.92 -1.94
CA VAL A 96 17.94 -7.95 -2.78
C VAL A 96 16.96 -6.93 -3.37
N ALA A 97 15.77 -7.35 -3.76
CA ALA A 97 14.75 -6.45 -4.28
C ALA A 97 14.28 -5.42 -3.22
N TRP A 98 14.34 -5.73 -1.92
CA TRP A 98 14.08 -4.75 -0.85
C TRP A 98 15.01 -3.54 -0.92
N LEU A 99 16.27 -3.70 -1.35
CA LEU A 99 17.18 -2.58 -1.55
C LEU A 99 16.69 -1.66 -2.68
N ALA A 100 16.15 -2.25 -3.75
CA ALA A 100 15.53 -1.51 -4.85
C ALA A 100 14.23 -0.81 -4.45
N TRP A 101 13.58 -1.22 -3.36
CA TRP A 101 12.44 -0.52 -2.76
C TRP A 101 12.88 0.71 -1.96
N ILE A 102 13.85 0.52 -1.05
CA ILE A 102 14.27 1.54 -0.08
C ILE A 102 14.90 2.74 -0.78
N VAL A 103 15.75 2.53 -1.79
CA VAL A 103 16.47 3.61 -2.47
C VAL A 103 15.54 4.66 -3.11
N PRO A 104 14.60 4.30 -4.00
CA PRO A 104 13.66 5.27 -4.59
C PRO A 104 12.65 5.80 -3.57
N ALA A 105 12.18 4.99 -2.62
CA ALA A 105 11.26 5.47 -1.58
C ALA A 105 11.93 6.54 -0.70
N ALA A 106 13.19 6.31 -0.29
CA ALA A 106 13.98 7.27 0.48
C ALA A 106 14.33 8.50 -0.35
N ALA A 107 14.65 8.36 -1.64
CA ALA A 107 14.92 9.48 -2.53
C ALA A 107 13.69 10.38 -2.69
N VAL A 108 12.52 9.81 -2.99
CA VAL A 108 11.27 10.58 -3.09
C VAL A 108 10.97 11.28 -1.77
N PHE A 109 11.15 10.60 -0.63
CA PHE A 109 10.98 11.22 0.68
C PHE A 109 11.93 12.40 0.91
N TRP A 110 13.22 12.24 0.61
CA TRP A 110 14.23 13.27 0.87
C TRP A 110 14.12 14.49 -0.04
N PHE A 111 13.75 14.30 -1.31
CA PHE A 111 13.68 15.38 -2.30
C PHE A 111 12.34 16.10 -2.33
N PHE A 112 11.23 15.43 -1.96
CA PHE A 112 9.88 16.00 -2.10
C PHE A 112 9.10 16.13 -0.78
N LEU A 113 9.43 15.37 0.28
CA LEU A 113 8.62 15.28 1.51
C LEU A 113 9.31 15.83 2.77
N ARG A 114 10.56 16.25 2.65
CA ARG A 114 11.31 16.92 3.72
C ARG A 114 11.01 18.42 3.73
#